data_AF-A0A1G6PB87-F1
#
_entry.id   AF-A0A1G6PB87-F1
#
_cell.length_a   1.000
_cell.length_b   1.000
_cell.length_c   1.000
_cell.angle_alpha   90.00
_cell.angle_beta   90.00
_cell.angle_gamma   90.00
#
_symmetry.space_group_name_H-M   'P 1'
#
loop_
_entity.id
_entity.type
_entity.pdbx_description
1 polymer ?
#
loop_
_entity_poly.entity_id
_entity_poly.type
_entity_poly.pdbx_seq_one_letter_code
_entity_poly.pdbx_strand_id
1 'polypeptide(L)' 'LKSTLNKIKKSPELGKPLGNKSGIDLSGCLKIYFYRKKYRVVYQILNEEEVMVWSVGKREDQVVYINISAYKRILEKGR' A
#
# COMPACT_ATOMS: atom_id res chain seq x y z
N LEU A 1 -6.23 -12.65 -3.76
CA LEU A 1 -5.98 -11.89 -2.51
C LEU A 1 -5.22 -12.71 -1.47
N LYS A 2 -5.75 -13.82 -0.94
CA LYS A 2 -5.09 -14.66 0.09
C LYS A 2 -3.62 -15.00 -0.22
N SER A 3 -3.34 -15.52 -1.41
CA SER A 3 -1.95 -15.83 -1.84
C SER A 3 -1.05 -14.59 -1.90
N THR A 4 -1.59 -13.43 -2.25
CA THR A 4 -0.88 -12.15 -2.26
C THR A 4 -0.57 -11.68 -0.85
N LEU A 5 -1.52 -11.78 0.08
CA LEU A 5 -1.29 -11.44 1.48
C LEU A 5 -0.25 -12.37 2.11
N ASN A 6 -0.26 -13.67 1.78
CA ASN A 6 0.78 -14.60 2.21
C ASN A 6 2.17 -14.22 1.69
N LYS A 7 2.28 -13.70 0.46
CA LYS A 7 3.56 -13.19 -0.07
C LYS A 7 4.02 -11.96 0.69
N ILE A 8 3.12 -11.01 0.94
CA ILE A 8 3.40 -9.80 1.73
C ILE A 8 3.85 -10.18 3.15
N LYS A 9 3.21 -11.17 3.78
CA LYS A 9 3.60 -11.64 5.12
C LYS A 9 5.00 -12.26 5.17
N LYS A 10 5.43 -12.94 4.11
CA LYS A 10 6.71 -13.65 4.07
C LYS A 10 7.89 -12.78 3.62
N SER A 11 7.63 -11.88 2.67
CA SER A 11 8.67 -11.10 1.98
C SER A 11 8.08 -9.75 1.54
N PRO A 12 7.72 -8.88 2.50
CA PRO A 12 7.06 -7.62 2.20
C PRO A 12 7.94 -6.67 1.36
N GLU A 13 9.25 -6.77 1.45
CA GLU A 13 10.24 -5.97 0.71
C GLU A 13 10.19 -6.19 -0.81
N LEU A 14 9.59 -7.30 -1.28
CA LEU A 14 9.42 -7.59 -2.71
C LEU A 14 8.33 -6.73 -3.40
N GLY A 15 7.64 -5.89 -2.63
CA GLY A 15 6.70 -4.91 -3.18
C GLY A 15 7.39 -3.85 -4.00
N LYS A 16 6.67 -3.25 -4.96
CA LYS A 16 7.19 -2.10 -5.72
C LYS A 16 6.95 -0.80 -4.95
N PRO A 17 7.96 0.06 -4.75
CA PRO A 17 7.75 1.36 -4.12
C PRO A 17 6.81 2.24 -4.96
N LEU A 18 5.96 2.99 -4.27
CA LEU A 18 5.04 3.94 -4.91
C LEU A 18 5.70 5.31 -5.16
N GLY A 19 6.41 5.84 -4.16
CA GLY A 19 7.00 7.19 -4.18
C GLY A 19 5.92 8.24 -4.35
N ASN A 20 6.18 9.27 -5.19
CA ASN A 20 5.15 10.24 -5.55
C ASN A 20 4.22 9.70 -6.66
N LYS A 21 2.91 9.89 -6.50
CA LYS A 21 1.89 9.58 -7.52
C LYS A 21 0.91 10.74 -7.64
N SER A 22 0.92 11.40 -8.80
CA SER A 22 -0.02 12.50 -9.11
C SER A 22 -0.03 13.61 -8.05
N GLY A 23 1.15 13.99 -7.53
CA GLY A 23 1.28 15.01 -6.48
C GLY A 23 1.04 14.50 -5.07
N ILE A 24 0.67 13.23 -4.90
CA ILE A 24 0.46 12.61 -3.59
C ILE A 24 1.73 11.87 -3.19
N ASP A 25 2.29 12.25 -2.04
CA ASP A 25 3.43 11.54 -1.47
C ASP A 25 2.98 10.23 -0.82
N LEU A 26 3.44 9.12 -1.40
CA LEU A 26 3.25 7.75 -0.91
C LEU A 26 4.60 7.11 -0.64
N SER A 27 5.62 7.90 -0.34
CA SER A 27 6.92 7.41 0.11
C SER A 27 6.74 6.50 1.34
N GLY A 28 7.53 5.43 1.40
CA GLY A 28 7.36 4.35 2.37
C GLY A 28 6.22 3.35 2.06
N CYS A 29 5.33 3.63 1.10
CA CYS A 29 4.34 2.65 0.67
C CYS A 29 4.85 1.78 -0.49
N LEU A 30 4.51 0.50 -0.41
CA LEU A 30 4.78 -0.54 -1.39
C LEU A 30 3.47 -1.01 -2.04
N LYS A 31 3.56 -1.60 -3.23
CA LYS A 31 2.42 -2.23 -3.89
C LYS A 31 2.77 -3.59 -4.51
N ILE A 32 1.80 -4.50 -4.46
CA ILE A 32 1.83 -5.76 -5.21
C ILE A 32 0.54 -5.90 -6.02
N TYR A 33 0.71 -6.25 -7.30
CA TYR A 33 -0.40 -6.53 -8.20
C TYR A 33 -0.83 -8.00 -8.10
N PHE A 34 -2.13 -8.27 -8.24
CA PHE A 34 -2.67 -9.62 -8.35
C PHE A 34 -3.81 -9.68 -9.36
N TYR A 35 -4.29 -10.90 -9.63
CA TYR A 35 -5.38 -11.17 -10.56
C TYR A 35 -5.15 -10.52 -11.94
N ARG A 36 -4.15 -11.03 -12.67
CA ARG A 36 -3.71 -10.52 -13.98
C ARG A 36 -3.40 -9.00 -13.97
N LYS A 37 -2.87 -8.50 -12.86
CA LYS A 37 -2.54 -7.08 -12.63
C LYS A 37 -3.75 -6.12 -12.64
N LYS A 38 -4.98 -6.65 -12.53
CA LYS A 38 -6.20 -5.83 -12.42
C LYS A 38 -6.40 -5.21 -11.04
N TYR A 39 -5.85 -5.82 -9.99
CA TYR A 39 -5.96 -5.33 -8.62
C TYR A 39 -4.58 -5.13 -7.99
N ARG A 40 -4.51 -4.24 -6.99
CA ARG A 40 -3.32 -3.99 -6.18
C ARG A 40 -3.63 -4.02 -4.69
N VAL A 41 -2.66 -4.48 -3.92
CA VAL A 41 -2.58 -4.22 -2.48
C VAL A 41 -1.55 -3.11 -2.29
N VAL A 42 -1.90 -2.07 -1.54
CA VAL A 42 -0.97 -1.02 -1.10
C VAL A 42 -0.76 -1.18 0.40
N TYR A 43 0.49 -1.24 0.82
CA TYR A 43 0.87 -1.49 2.21
C TYR A 43 2.15 -0.75 2.58
N GLN A 44 2.48 -0.75 3.86
CA GLN A 44 3.70 -0.19 4.40
C GLN A 44 4.28 -1.17 5.44
N ILE A 45 5.59 -1.32 5.44
CA ILE A 45 6.32 -2.07 6.46
C ILE A 45 6.50 -1.10 7.64
N LEU A 46 5.99 -1.46 8.82
CA LEU A 46 6.13 -0.62 10.02
C LEU A 46 7.41 -0.98 10.78
N ASN A 47 7.71 -2.27 10.86
CA ASN A 47 8.92 -2.85 11.46
C ASN A 47 9.12 -4.27 10.86
N GLU A 48 10.08 -5.03 11.40
CA GLU A 48 10.43 -6.37 10.89
C GLU A 48 9.28 -7.39 11.02
N GLU A 49 8.36 -7.20 11.95
CA GLU A 49 7.27 -8.14 12.25
C GLU A 49 5.90 -7.69 11.74
N GLU A 50 5.75 -6.38 11.46
CA GLU A 50 4.46 -5.76 11.20
C GLU A 50 4.37 -5.04 9.85
N VAL A 51 3.29 -5.38 9.13
CA VAL A 51 2.93 -4.76 7.85
C VAL A 51 1.51 -4.23 7.92
N MET A 52 1.35 -2.94 7.63
CA MET A 52 0.04 -2.30 7.56
C MET A 52 -0.47 -2.28 6.12
N VAL A 53 -1.61 -2.92 5.88
CA VAL A 53 -2.29 -2.85 4.57
C VAL A 53 -3.19 -1.63 4.56
N TRP A 54 -2.84 -0.66 3.74
CA TRP A 54 -3.60 0.58 3.58
C TRP A 54 -4.81 0.43 2.67
N SER A 55 -4.71 -0.39 1.63
CA SER A 55 -5.82 -0.59 0.70
C SER A 55 -5.67 -1.81 -0.20
N VAL A 56 -6.81 -2.35 -0.62
CA VAL A 56 -6.95 -3.35 -1.67
C VAL A 56 -7.98 -2.83 -2.67
N GLY A 57 -7.61 -2.70 -3.94
CA GLY A 57 -8.51 -2.12 -4.94
C GLY A 57 -8.06 -2.36 -6.38
N LYS A 58 -8.86 -1.91 -7.34
CA LYS A 58 -8.52 -2.04 -8.75
C LYS A 58 -7.31 -1.18 -9.11
N ARG A 59 -6.67 -1.50 -10.24
CA ARG A 59 -5.55 -0.74 -10.79
C ARG A 59 -5.98 0.64 -11.27
N GLU A 60 -7.16 0.74 -11.87
CA GLU A 60 -7.71 1.97 -12.44
C GLU A 60 -8.07 3.00 -11.37
N ASP A 61 -8.59 2.56 -10.22
CA ASP A 61 -8.98 3.44 -9.13
C ASP A 61 -7.78 4.20 -8.54
N GLN A 62 -7.66 5.48 -8.88
CA GLN A 62 -6.64 6.38 -8.34
C GLN A 62 -7.03 6.95 -6.97
N VAL A 63 -8.33 6.96 -6.64
CA VAL A 63 -8.88 7.51 -5.38
C VAL A 63 -8.22 6.92 -4.13
N VAL A 64 -7.74 5.68 -4.24
CA VAL A 64 -7.00 5.02 -3.16
C VAL A 64 -5.79 5.82 -2.69
N TYR A 65 -5.08 6.51 -3.57
CA TYR A 65 -3.91 7.30 -3.18
C TYR A 65 -4.30 8.51 -2.32
N ILE A 66 -5.41 9.16 -2.67
CA ILE A 66 -5.97 10.30 -1.91
C ILE A 66 -6.37 9.82 -0.52
N ASN A 67 -7.08 8.69 -0.44
CA ASN A 67 -7.54 8.13 0.83
C ASN A 67 -6.35 7.79 1.75
N ILE A 68 -5.32 7.12 1.23
CA ILE A 68 -4.12 6.77 2.01
C ILE A 68 -3.44 8.03 2.56
N SER A 69 -3.27 9.06 1.73
CA SER A 69 -2.67 10.33 2.17
C SER A 69 -3.51 11.02 3.24
N ALA A 70 -4.84 11.02 3.10
CA ALA A 70 -5.74 11.58 4.11
C ALA A 70 -5.64 10.83 5.45
N TYR A 71 -5.64 9.50 5.42
CA TYR A 71 -5.50 8.68 6.63
C TYR A 71 -4.16 8.92 7.33
N LYS A 72 -3.05 8.97 6.59
CA LYS A 72 -1.72 9.25 7.17
C LYS A 72 -1.69 10.59 7.91
N ARG A 73 -2.24 11.65 7.31
CA ARG A 73 -2.33 12.98 7.95
C ARG A 73 -3.14 12.96 9.25
N ILE A 74 -4.19 12.15 9.33
CA ILE A 74 -5.01 12.02 10.56
C ILE A 74 -4.21 11.32 11.66
N LEU A 75 -3.51 10.23 11.32
CA LEU A 75 -2.70 9.47 12.27
C LEU A 75 -1.51 10.28 12.81
N GLU A 76 -0.90 11.12 11.98
CA GLU A 76 0.19 12.01 12.40
C GLU A 76 -0.29 13.11 13.35
N LYS A 77 -1.51 13.63 13.16
CA LYS A 77 -2.09 14.65 14.04
C LYS A 77 -2.58 14.12 15.40
N GLY A 78 -2.76 12.81 15.51
CA GLY A 78 -3.20 12.15 16.75
C GLY A 78 -2.07 11.63 17.63
N ARG A 79 -0.81 11.85 17.24
CA ARG A 79 0.40 11.59 18.03
C ARG A 79 0.89 12.85 18.70
#